data_AF-A0A1A8RBY7-F1
#
_entry.id   AF-A0A1A8RBY7-F1
#
_cell.length_a   1.000
_cell.length_b   1.000
_cell.length_c   1.000
_cell.angle_alpha   90.00
_cell.angle_beta   90.00
_cell.angle_gamma   90.00
#
_symmetry.space_group_name_H-M   'P 1'
#
loop_
_entity.id
_entity.type
_entity.pdbx_description
1 polymer ?
#
loop_
_entity_poly.entity_id
_entity_poly.type
_entity_poly.pdbx_seq_one_letter_code
_entity_poly.pdbx_strand_id
1 'polypeptide(L)'
;MQDNKTLFSMINNVLHTDAFYFATSYDLTHTLQRLANTSPEFQDLNLLERADPRFVWNGHLLRDFITQPELHQFVFPVIHGFITIEASSVNGKVFEWTIISRRSCFRAGVRYYVRGIDSEGYAANFVETEQIVQYGSLKASFVQTRGSIPVFWSQRPNLKYKPKPQISKMANHLDGFQRHFDSQAVLYGRQVVLNLINQKGSEKPLEVIFDKMVTSLGNGMIK
;
A
#
# COMPACT_ATOMS: atom_id res chain seq x y z
N MET A 1 -30.51 -1.62 -19.05
CA MET A 1 -31.01 -2.37 -17.86
C MET A 1 -30.13 -3.56 -17.49
N GLN A 2 -29.62 -4.34 -18.46
CA GLN A 2 -28.71 -5.47 -18.20
C GLN A 2 -27.34 -5.05 -17.66
N ASP A 3 -26.78 -3.94 -18.16
CA ASP A 3 -25.49 -3.41 -17.68
C ASP A 3 -25.56 -3.00 -16.21
N ASN A 4 -26.65 -2.34 -15.79
CA ASN A 4 -26.84 -1.96 -14.39
C ASN A 4 -26.91 -3.18 -13.48
N LYS A 5 -27.54 -4.29 -13.91
CA LYS A 5 -27.56 -5.55 -13.14
C LYS A 5 -26.15 -6.11 -12.98
N THR A 6 -25.35 -6.03 -14.04
CA THR A 6 -23.95 -6.49 -14.03
C THR A 6 -23.10 -5.65 -13.08
N LEU A 7 -23.17 -4.32 -13.18
CA LEU A 7 -22.47 -3.41 -12.29
C LEU A 7 -22.89 -3.59 -10.83
N PHE A 8 -24.19 -3.73 -10.57
CA PHE A 8 -24.71 -3.99 -9.24
C PHE A 8 -24.17 -5.30 -8.66
N SER A 9 -24.12 -6.37 -9.46
CA SER A 9 -23.50 -7.63 -9.06
C SER A 9 -22.01 -7.48 -8.76
N MET A 10 -21.27 -6.72 -9.58
CA MET A 10 -19.84 -6.45 -9.33
C MET A 10 -19.63 -5.69 -8.01
N ILE A 11 -20.44 -4.66 -7.74
CA ILE A 11 -20.38 -3.90 -6.47
C ILE A 11 -20.67 -4.82 -5.29
N ASN A 12 -21.75 -5.62 -5.37
CA ASN A 12 -22.08 -6.56 -4.30
C ASN A 12 -20.94 -7.55 -4.04
N ASN A 13 -20.31 -8.09 -5.07
CA ASN A 13 -19.17 -9.00 -4.89
C ASN A 13 -18.01 -8.34 -4.14
N VAL A 14 -17.75 -7.06 -4.41
CA VAL A 14 -16.71 -6.31 -3.69
C VAL A 14 -17.11 -6.02 -2.25
N LEU A 15 -18.37 -5.67 -1.99
CA LEU A 15 -18.86 -5.41 -0.63
C LEU A 15 -18.92 -6.66 0.26
N HIS A 16 -19.01 -7.86 -0.34
CA HIS A 16 -18.89 -9.14 0.36
C HIS A 16 -17.43 -9.61 0.51
N THR A 17 -16.46 -8.84 0.02
CA THR A 17 -15.05 -9.14 0.29
C THR A 17 -14.75 -8.77 1.74
N ASP A 18 -14.10 -9.68 2.46
CA ASP A 18 -13.70 -9.44 3.85
C ASP A 18 -12.59 -8.38 3.97
N ALA A 19 -12.25 -8.05 5.22
CA ALA A 19 -11.04 -7.32 5.58
C ALA A 19 -11.04 -5.83 5.19
N PHE A 20 -12.23 -5.23 5.24
CA PHE A 20 -12.40 -3.78 5.36
C PHE A 20 -12.45 -3.37 6.84
N TYR A 21 -11.71 -2.33 7.20
CA TYR A 21 -11.64 -1.83 8.57
C TYR A 21 -11.76 -0.30 8.59
N PHE A 22 -12.38 0.22 9.64
CA PHE A 22 -12.43 1.65 9.92
C PHE A 22 -12.36 1.86 11.45
N ALA A 23 -12.02 3.06 11.86
CA ALA A 23 -12.08 3.49 13.24
C ALA A 23 -12.71 4.88 13.30
N THR A 24 -13.38 5.19 14.40
CA THR A 24 -14.06 6.47 14.59
C THR A 24 -13.20 7.52 15.29
N SER A 25 -12.14 7.08 15.96
CA SER A 25 -11.26 7.92 16.79
C SER A 25 -9.77 7.78 16.47
N TYR A 26 -9.41 6.87 15.55
CA TYR A 26 -8.01 6.60 15.21
C TYR A 26 -7.83 6.61 13.69
N ASP A 27 -6.71 7.18 13.23
CA ASP A 27 -6.38 7.17 11.81
C ASP A 27 -5.70 5.85 11.43
N LEU A 28 -6.49 4.94 10.89
CA LEU A 28 -5.99 3.67 10.36
C LEU A 28 -5.20 3.82 9.07
N THR A 29 -5.21 4.97 8.38
CA THR A 29 -4.50 5.15 7.11
C THR A 29 -3.01 5.49 7.29
N HIS A 30 -2.63 5.97 8.48
CA HIS A 30 -1.26 6.30 8.84
C HIS A 30 -0.62 5.24 9.74
N THR A 31 0.72 5.14 9.67
CA THR A 31 1.48 4.40 10.69
C THR A 31 1.59 5.23 11.96
N LEU A 32 1.73 4.56 13.10
CA LEU A 32 2.09 5.21 14.36
C LEU A 32 3.40 6.00 14.23
N GLN A 33 4.38 5.46 13.49
CA GLN A 33 5.64 6.15 13.20
C GLN A 33 5.42 7.46 12.41
N ARG A 34 4.48 7.49 11.46
CA ARG A 34 4.18 8.69 10.68
C ARG A 34 3.43 9.72 11.54
N LEU A 35 2.41 9.28 12.27
CA LEU A 35 1.65 10.12 13.20
C LEU A 35 2.53 10.73 14.31
N ALA A 36 3.55 10.01 14.78
CA ALA A 36 4.50 10.53 15.77
C ALA A 36 5.36 11.68 15.25
N ASN A 37 5.48 11.83 13.92
CA ASN A 37 6.30 12.86 13.27
C ASN A 37 5.44 14.00 12.67
N THR A 38 4.13 14.02 12.90
CA THR A 38 3.25 15.11 12.42
C THR A 38 3.11 16.20 13.48
N SER A 39 2.78 17.42 13.04
CA SER A 39 2.52 18.52 13.97
C SER A 39 1.22 18.30 14.77
N PRO A 40 1.03 18.97 15.92
CA PRO A 40 -0.22 18.92 16.67
C PRO A 40 -1.42 19.34 15.84
N GLU A 41 -1.27 20.36 14.98
CA GLU A 41 -2.35 20.86 14.12
C GLU A 41 -2.83 19.79 13.13
N PHE A 42 -1.93 18.93 12.64
CA PHE A 42 -2.29 17.79 11.81
C PHE A 42 -3.10 16.74 12.59
N GLN A 43 -2.83 16.58 13.89
CA GLN A 43 -3.57 15.65 14.75
C GLN A 43 -4.97 16.17 15.13
N ASP A 44 -5.18 17.48 15.04
CA ASP A 44 -6.48 18.13 15.28
C ASP A 44 -7.41 18.09 14.05
N LEU A 45 -6.86 17.85 12.85
CA LEU A 45 -7.64 17.61 11.64
C LEU A 45 -8.54 16.39 11.81
N ASN A 46 -9.71 16.42 11.15
CA ASN A 46 -10.59 15.27 11.18
C ASN A 46 -9.96 14.07 10.44
N LEU A 47 -10.47 12.86 10.71
CA LEU A 47 -9.87 11.62 10.19
C LEU A 47 -9.74 11.60 8.67
N LEU A 48 -10.64 12.26 7.95
CA LEU A 48 -10.64 12.30 6.51
C LEU A 48 -9.65 13.33 5.95
N GLU A 49 -9.62 14.53 6.52
CA GLU A 49 -8.72 15.61 6.09
C GLU A 49 -7.25 15.20 6.19
N ARG A 50 -6.92 14.41 7.22
CA ARG A 50 -5.57 13.92 7.43
C ARG A 50 -5.29 12.55 6.82
N ALA A 51 -6.29 11.88 6.24
CA ALA A 51 -6.12 10.51 5.77
C ALA A 51 -5.06 10.40 4.67
N ASP A 52 -4.30 9.30 4.68
CA ASP A 52 -3.39 8.96 3.60
C ASP A 52 -4.21 8.43 2.41
N PRO A 53 -4.32 9.17 1.30
CA PRO A 53 -5.19 8.82 0.19
C PRO A 53 -4.80 7.48 -0.44
N ARG A 54 -3.55 7.01 -0.26
CA ARG A 54 -3.11 5.71 -0.72
C ARG A 54 -3.91 4.58 -0.09
N PHE A 55 -4.46 4.77 1.11
CA PHE A 55 -5.11 3.71 1.89
C PHE A 55 -6.61 3.96 2.14
N VAL A 56 -7.19 5.05 1.61
CA VAL A 56 -8.64 5.31 1.70
C VAL A 56 -9.37 4.57 0.56
N TRP A 57 -9.82 3.34 0.84
CA TRP A 57 -10.49 2.49 -0.15
C TRP A 57 -11.79 3.12 -0.67
N ASN A 58 -12.60 3.70 0.22
CA ASN A 58 -13.87 4.36 -0.10
C ASN A 58 -13.69 5.81 -0.58
N GLY A 59 -12.47 6.29 -0.84
CA GLY A 59 -12.21 7.71 -1.12
C GLY A 59 -12.98 8.26 -2.32
N HIS A 60 -13.28 7.44 -3.33
CA HIS A 60 -14.14 7.84 -4.44
C HIS A 60 -15.61 8.05 -4.01
N LEU A 61 -16.14 7.18 -3.14
CA LEU A 61 -17.51 7.26 -2.64
C LEU A 61 -17.72 8.46 -1.72
N LEU A 62 -16.65 8.93 -1.08
CA LEU A 62 -16.69 10.04 -0.13
C LEU A 62 -16.63 11.42 -0.79
N ARG A 63 -16.35 11.51 -2.10
CA ARG A 63 -16.11 12.79 -2.79
C ARG A 63 -17.23 13.81 -2.62
N ASP A 64 -18.48 13.36 -2.74
CA ASP A 64 -19.64 14.24 -2.66
C ASP A 64 -19.97 14.63 -1.21
N PHE A 65 -19.52 13.84 -0.23
CA PHE A 65 -19.69 14.15 1.19
C PHE A 65 -18.63 15.12 1.70
N ILE A 66 -17.41 15.05 1.15
CA ILE A 66 -16.29 15.94 1.52
C ILE A 66 -16.63 17.41 1.28
N THR A 67 -17.40 17.69 0.22
CA THR A 67 -17.78 19.07 -0.16
C THR A 67 -18.84 19.68 0.77
N GLN A 68 -19.40 18.91 1.71
CA GLN A 68 -20.46 19.31 2.63
C GLN A 68 -19.95 19.21 4.08
N PRO A 69 -19.47 20.32 4.68
CA PRO A 69 -18.93 20.34 6.05
C PRO A 69 -19.85 19.72 7.11
N GLU A 70 -21.17 19.90 6.96
CA GLU A 70 -22.19 19.34 7.85
C GLU A 70 -22.21 17.80 7.88
N LEU A 71 -21.69 17.15 6.82
CA LEU A 71 -21.64 15.71 6.68
C LEU A 71 -20.33 15.09 7.15
N HIS A 72 -19.31 15.90 7.48
CA HIS A 72 -17.97 15.40 7.86
C HIS A 72 -18.00 14.39 9.01
N GLN A 73 -18.96 14.52 9.94
CA GLN A 73 -19.16 13.57 11.04
C GLN A 73 -19.54 12.14 10.60
N PHE A 74 -20.05 11.97 9.37
CA PHE A 74 -20.43 10.68 8.81
C PHE A 74 -19.35 10.10 7.88
N VAL A 75 -18.25 10.81 7.68
CA VAL A 75 -17.23 10.43 6.73
C VAL A 75 -16.05 9.75 7.43
N PHE A 76 -15.99 8.43 7.28
CA PHE A 76 -14.93 7.61 7.84
C PHE A 76 -14.07 6.98 6.73
N PRO A 77 -12.74 7.18 6.75
CA PRO A 77 -11.83 6.44 5.90
C PRO A 77 -11.90 4.93 6.19
N VAL A 78 -12.15 4.14 5.15
CA VAL A 78 -12.11 2.67 5.21
C VAL A 78 -10.81 2.20 4.59
N ILE A 79 -10.04 1.40 5.31
CA ILE A 79 -8.88 0.68 4.77
C ILE A 79 -9.29 -0.72 4.32
N HIS A 80 -8.54 -1.28 3.37
CA HIS A 80 -8.62 -2.69 3.01
C HIS A 80 -7.29 -3.37 3.33
N GLY A 81 -7.32 -4.52 4.02
CA GLY A 81 -6.10 -5.19 4.41
C GLY A 81 -6.30 -6.19 5.55
N PHE A 82 -5.71 -5.96 6.72
CA PHE A 82 -5.82 -6.87 7.86
C PHE A 82 -5.53 -6.14 9.16
N ILE A 83 -6.28 -6.44 10.22
CA ILE A 83 -5.99 -5.98 11.58
C ILE A 83 -6.16 -7.16 12.53
N THR A 84 -5.18 -7.36 13.41
CA THR A 84 -5.29 -8.22 14.59
C THR A 84 -4.66 -7.51 15.78
N ILE A 85 -5.25 -7.70 16.95
CA ILE A 85 -4.81 -7.13 18.21
C ILE A 85 -4.90 -8.27 19.22
N GLU A 86 -3.76 -8.69 19.76
CA GLU A 86 -3.67 -9.84 20.64
C GLU A 86 -2.86 -9.47 21.89
N ALA A 87 -3.34 -9.91 23.06
CA ALA A 87 -2.54 -9.85 24.27
C ALA A 87 -1.52 -10.99 24.27
N SER A 88 -0.27 -10.69 24.58
CA SER A 88 0.82 -11.66 24.63
C SER A 88 1.65 -11.44 25.89
N SER A 89 2.45 -12.45 26.26
CA SER A 89 3.36 -12.31 27.40
C SER A 89 4.73 -12.90 27.09
N VAL A 90 5.78 -12.21 27.52
CA VAL A 90 7.17 -12.68 27.45
C VAL A 90 7.79 -12.45 28.82
N ASN A 91 8.37 -13.51 29.41
CA ASN A 91 8.99 -13.46 30.75
C ASN A 91 8.07 -12.85 31.82
N GLY A 92 6.78 -13.20 31.79
CA GLY A 92 5.77 -12.70 32.74
C GLY A 92 5.31 -11.26 32.51
N LYS A 93 5.84 -10.55 31.51
CA LYS A 93 5.39 -9.20 31.14
C LYS A 93 4.33 -9.30 30.05
N VAL A 94 3.11 -8.88 30.37
CA VAL A 94 1.99 -8.82 29.42
C VAL A 94 2.06 -7.55 28.59
N PHE A 95 1.92 -7.68 27.28
CA PHE A 95 1.88 -6.57 26.32
C PHE A 95 0.79 -6.83 25.27
N GLU A 96 0.33 -5.77 24.62
CA GLU A 96 -0.54 -5.86 23.46
C GLU A 96 0.33 -5.86 22.20
N TRP A 97 0.05 -6.80 21.30
CA TRP A 97 0.68 -6.94 20.02
C TRP A 97 -0.35 -6.76 18.91
N THR A 98 -0.08 -5.82 18.03
CA THR A 98 -1.00 -5.42 16.98
C THR A 98 -0.31 -5.51 15.64
N ILE A 99 -0.92 -6.18 14.66
CA ILE A 99 -0.51 -6.12 13.26
C ILE A 99 -1.60 -5.41 12.48
N ILE A 100 -1.21 -4.37 11.74
CA ILE A 100 -2.06 -3.69 10.77
C ILE A 100 -1.40 -3.82 9.39
N SER A 101 -2.12 -4.35 8.41
CA SER A 101 -1.71 -4.32 7.00
C SER A 101 -2.70 -3.49 6.21
N ARG A 102 -2.19 -2.55 5.41
CA ARG A 102 -2.96 -1.59 4.61
C ARG A 102 -2.59 -1.76 3.16
N ARG A 103 -3.55 -2.12 2.32
CA ARG A 103 -3.36 -2.24 0.88
C ARG A 103 -3.66 -0.93 0.19
N SER A 104 -2.75 -0.49 -0.66
CA SER A 104 -2.94 0.74 -1.40
C SER A 104 -4.06 0.60 -2.44
N CYS A 105 -4.87 1.65 -2.59
CA CYS A 105 -5.86 1.82 -3.64
C CYS A 105 -5.23 2.37 -4.95
N PHE A 106 -4.01 2.92 -4.88
CA PHE A 106 -3.29 3.38 -6.07
C PHE A 106 -2.76 2.20 -6.88
N ARG A 107 -2.90 2.29 -8.20
CA ARG A 107 -2.60 1.21 -9.15
C ARG A 107 -3.14 -0.15 -8.67
N ALA A 108 -4.35 -0.14 -8.08
CA ALA A 108 -5.01 -1.35 -7.63
C ALA A 108 -5.51 -2.17 -8.82
N GLY A 109 -5.43 -3.49 -8.70
CA GLY A 109 -6.02 -4.40 -9.66
C GLY A 109 -5.57 -5.83 -9.43
N VAL A 110 -6.14 -6.75 -10.21
CA VAL A 110 -5.85 -8.17 -10.05
C VAL A 110 -4.40 -8.49 -10.49
N ARG A 111 -3.79 -9.46 -9.78
CA ARG A 111 -2.38 -9.85 -9.87
C ARG A 111 -1.81 -9.91 -11.29
N TYR A 112 -2.55 -10.46 -12.24
CA TYR A 112 -2.07 -10.65 -13.63
C TYR A 112 -2.38 -9.47 -14.57
N TYR A 113 -3.31 -8.59 -14.21
CA TYR A 113 -3.64 -7.43 -15.05
C TYR A 113 -2.86 -6.20 -14.64
N VAL A 114 -2.51 -6.07 -13.36
CA VAL A 114 -1.84 -4.90 -12.82
C VAL A 114 -0.54 -5.30 -12.12
N ARG A 115 0.57 -4.95 -12.77
CA ARG A 115 1.96 -5.21 -12.37
C ARG A 115 2.83 -3.99 -12.65
N GLY A 116 3.99 -3.96 -12.01
CA GLY A 116 4.94 -2.87 -12.17
C GLY A 116 4.41 -1.54 -11.64
N ILE A 117 4.97 -0.46 -12.14
CA ILE A 117 4.60 0.93 -11.82
C ILE A 117 3.73 1.58 -12.91
N ASP A 118 3.05 2.66 -12.54
CA ASP A 118 2.45 3.62 -13.48
C ASP A 118 3.38 4.83 -13.72
N SER A 119 2.89 5.82 -14.48
CA SER A 119 3.62 7.06 -14.78
C SER A 119 3.90 7.91 -13.56
N GLU A 120 3.08 7.77 -12.50
CA GLU A 120 3.22 8.52 -11.26
C GLU A 120 4.19 7.85 -10.27
N GLY A 121 4.69 6.66 -10.59
CA GLY A 121 5.59 5.89 -9.74
C GLY A 121 4.90 5.02 -8.69
N TYR A 122 3.57 4.85 -8.76
CA TYR A 122 2.85 3.96 -7.86
C TYR A 122 3.06 2.50 -8.28
N ALA A 123 3.60 1.70 -7.37
CA ALA A 123 3.79 0.27 -7.58
C ALA A 123 2.47 -0.48 -7.36
N ALA A 124 2.12 -1.36 -8.29
CA ALA A 124 0.93 -2.19 -8.18
C ALA A 124 0.99 -3.11 -6.94
N ASN A 125 -0.16 -3.34 -6.31
CA ASN A 125 -0.30 -4.21 -5.12
C ASN A 125 0.61 -3.78 -3.95
N PHE A 126 0.82 -2.47 -3.78
CA PHE A 126 1.55 -1.93 -2.64
C PHE A 126 0.78 -2.20 -1.33
N VAL A 127 1.49 -2.68 -0.32
CA VAL A 127 0.99 -2.95 1.03
C VAL A 127 2.00 -2.43 2.02
N GLU A 128 1.49 -1.77 3.04
CA GLU A 128 2.24 -1.37 4.22
C GLU A 128 1.77 -2.24 5.40
N THR A 129 2.69 -2.96 6.02
CA THR A 129 2.42 -3.78 7.20
C THR A 129 3.17 -3.18 8.38
N GLU A 130 2.45 -2.89 9.44
CA GLU A 130 2.94 -2.29 10.66
C GLU A 130 2.70 -3.24 11.83
N GLN A 131 3.76 -3.48 12.59
CA GLN A 131 3.73 -4.19 13.85
C GLN A 131 3.85 -3.18 14.99
N ILE A 132 2.87 -3.16 15.88
CA ILE A 132 2.84 -2.32 17.07
C ILE A 132 2.95 -3.21 18.31
N VAL A 133 3.81 -2.81 19.24
CA VAL A 133 3.90 -3.40 20.58
C VAL A 133 3.60 -2.31 21.59
N GLN A 134 2.59 -2.53 22.43
CA GLN A 134 2.23 -1.64 23.51
C GLN A 134 2.43 -2.31 24.86
N TYR A 135 3.25 -1.70 25.71
CA TYR A 135 3.53 -2.16 27.07
C TYR A 135 3.34 -0.99 28.05
N GLY A 136 2.23 -0.99 28.78
CA GLY A 136 1.84 0.15 29.61
C GLY A 136 1.62 1.41 28.77
N SER A 137 2.38 2.47 29.03
CA SER A 137 2.38 3.71 28.24
C SER A 137 3.36 3.70 27.06
N LEU A 138 4.28 2.73 27.00
CA LEU A 138 5.28 2.64 25.94
C LEU A 138 4.67 2.00 24.70
N LYS A 139 4.93 2.60 23.54
CA LYS A 139 4.54 2.07 22.22
C LYS A 139 5.76 2.03 21.32
N ALA A 140 5.91 0.93 20.60
CA ALA A 140 6.87 0.79 19.51
C ALA A 140 6.12 0.41 18.24
N SER A 141 6.55 0.97 17.11
CA SER A 141 6.02 0.64 15.78
C SER A 141 7.16 0.27 14.85
N PHE A 142 6.97 -0.79 14.07
CA PHE A 142 7.88 -1.24 13.04
C PHE A 142 7.11 -1.47 11.74
N VAL A 143 7.53 -0.79 10.67
CA VAL A 143 6.83 -0.76 9.40
C VAL A 143 7.64 -1.46 8.32
N GLN A 144 6.99 -2.32 7.54
CA GLN A 144 7.54 -2.95 6.35
C GLN A 144 6.62 -2.71 5.16
N THR A 145 7.21 -2.53 3.98
CA THR A 145 6.46 -2.33 2.74
C THR A 145 6.69 -3.49 1.78
N ARG A 146 5.68 -3.77 0.96
CA ARG A 146 5.73 -4.78 -0.10
C ARG A 146 4.99 -4.23 -1.31
N GLY A 147 5.57 -4.37 -2.50
CA GLY A 147 4.92 -3.97 -3.75
C GLY A 147 5.40 -4.77 -4.94
N SER A 148 4.81 -4.50 -6.11
CA SER A 148 5.37 -5.01 -7.37
C SER A 148 6.73 -4.37 -7.66
N ILE A 149 7.61 -5.11 -8.34
CA ILE A 149 8.91 -4.60 -8.79
C ILE A 149 8.70 -3.30 -9.58
N PRO A 150 9.33 -2.18 -9.18
CA PRO A 150 8.99 -0.84 -9.64
C PRO A 150 9.58 -0.50 -11.02
N VAL A 151 9.24 -1.31 -12.02
CA VAL A 151 9.53 -1.06 -13.43
C VAL A 151 8.25 -1.22 -14.26
N PHE A 152 8.22 -0.73 -15.49
CA PHE A 152 7.07 -0.93 -16.38
C PHE A 152 7.03 -2.34 -16.97
N TRP A 153 6.23 -3.22 -16.38
CA TRP A 153 6.05 -4.59 -16.88
C TRP A 153 4.62 -5.09 -16.69
N SER A 154 4.27 -6.10 -17.46
CA SER A 154 2.98 -6.78 -17.39
C SER A 154 3.15 -8.30 -17.42
N GLN A 155 2.16 -9.02 -16.92
CA GLN A 155 2.15 -10.48 -16.94
C GLN A 155 0.71 -10.95 -17.17
N ARG A 156 0.18 -10.60 -18.35
CA ARG A 156 -1.22 -10.88 -18.69
C ARG A 156 -1.49 -12.39 -18.69
N PRO A 157 -2.67 -12.83 -18.20
CA PRO A 157 -3.05 -14.24 -18.26
C PRO A 157 -2.98 -14.77 -19.69
N ASN A 158 -2.54 -16.01 -19.85
CA ASN A 158 -2.63 -16.78 -21.08
C ASN A 158 -2.86 -18.26 -20.72
N LEU A 159 -2.91 -19.14 -21.72
CA LEU A 159 -3.12 -20.58 -21.51
C LEU A 159 -1.98 -21.28 -20.73
N LYS A 160 -0.89 -20.59 -20.40
CA LYS A 160 0.21 -21.16 -19.60
C LYS A 160 -0.02 -20.94 -18.12
N TYR A 161 0.34 -21.94 -17.32
CA TYR A 161 0.28 -21.88 -15.86
C TYR A 161 1.03 -20.66 -15.26
N LYS A 162 2.22 -20.33 -15.80
CA LYS A 162 2.99 -19.14 -15.43
C LYS A 162 3.27 -18.30 -16.67
N PRO A 163 2.42 -17.28 -16.99
CA PRO A 163 2.66 -16.38 -18.09
C PRO A 163 4.01 -15.67 -17.95
N LYS A 164 4.71 -15.44 -19.06
CA LYS A 164 6.03 -14.80 -19.04
C LYS A 164 5.87 -13.30 -18.76
N PRO A 165 6.63 -12.71 -17.82
CA PRO A 165 6.68 -11.26 -17.67
C PRO A 165 7.13 -10.58 -18.97
N GLN A 166 6.43 -9.52 -19.34
CA GLN A 166 6.73 -8.67 -20.49
C GLN A 166 7.11 -7.28 -19.99
N ILE A 167 8.38 -6.94 -20.14
CA ILE A 167 8.93 -5.62 -19.81
C ILE A 167 8.63 -4.70 -20.99
N SER A 168 8.13 -3.49 -20.71
CA SER A 168 7.91 -2.48 -21.74
C SER A 168 9.23 -2.10 -22.39
N LYS A 169 9.28 -1.97 -23.72
CA LYS A 169 10.48 -1.48 -24.42
C LYS A 169 10.47 0.04 -24.67
N MET A 170 9.28 0.65 -24.56
CA MET A 170 9.06 2.06 -24.88
C MET A 170 9.01 2.94 -23.63
N ALA A 171 8.81 2.36 -22.45
CA ALA A 171 8.63 3.13 -21.23
C ALA A 171 9.97 3.61 -20.68
N ASN A 172 9.97 4.81 -20.10
CA ASN A 172 11.11 5.33 -19.36
C ASN A 172 11.16 4.72 -17.96
N HIS A 173 11.80 3.55 -17.84
CA HIS A 173 11.92 2.84 -16.56
C HIS A 173 12.66 3.64 -15.49
N LEU A 174 13.64 4.46 -15.87
CA LEU A 174 14.45 5.21 -14.91
C LEU A 174 13.62 6.28 -14.22
N ASP A 175 12.86 7.08 -14.98
CA ASP A 175 12.00 8.14 -14.42
C ASP A 175 10.95 7.56 -13.46
N GLY A 176 10.23 6.51 -13.88
CA GLY A 176 9.22 5.89 -13.01
C GLY A 176 9.82 5.23 -11.76
N PHE A 177 10.99 4.60 -11.89
CA PHE A 177 11.69 3.99 -10.75
C PHE A 177 12.19 5.06 -9.78
N GLN A 178 12.74 6.16 -10.29
CA GLN A 178 13.19 7.29 -9.48
C GLN A 178 12.03 7.92 -8.72
N ARG A 179 10.91 8.24 -9.40
CA ARG A 179 9.68 8.74 -8.73
C ARG A 179 9.21 7.82 -7.62
N HIS A 180 9.22 6.52 -7.87
CA HIS A 180 8.85 5.52 -6.87
C HIS A 180 9.74 5.63 -5.63
N PHE A 181 11.06 5.55 -5.79
CA PHE A 181 11.97 5.53 -4.63
C PHE A 181 12.16 6.89 -3.97
N ASP A 182 12.00 8.01 -4.69
CA ASP A 182 11.93 9.34 -4.09
C ASP A 182 10.73 9.42 -3.14
N SER A 183 9.56 8.91 -3.56
CA SER A 183 8.38 8.82 -2.68
C SER A 183 8.63 7.91 -1.47
N GLN A 184 9.28 6.75 -1.66
CA GLN A 184 9.60 5.84 -0.57
C GLN A 184 10.59 6.47 0.42
N ALA A 185 11.58 7.21 -0.08
CA ALA A 185 12.57 7.88 0.74
C ALA A 185 11.96 8.99 1.61
N VAL A 186 11.01 9.76 1.06
CA VAL A 186 10.27 10.77 1.82
C VAL A 186 9.41 10.12 2.91
N LEU A 187 8.73 9.01 2.59
CA LEU A 187 7.76 8.40 3.50
C LEU A 187 8.36 7.49 4.57
N TYR A 188 9.48 6.82 4.27
CA TYR A 188 10.04 5.76 5.09
C TYR A 188 11.55 5.94 5.36
N GLY A 189 12.18 6.96 4.78
CA GLY A 189 13.62 7.19 4.90
C GLY A 189 14.44 6.19 4.08
N ARG A 190 15.58 5.75 4.62
CA ARG A 190 16.48 4.83 3.93
C ARG A 190 15.78 3.51 3.59
N GLN A 191 15.87 3.10 2.33
CA GLN A 191 15.27 1.89 1.79
C GLN A 191 16.27 0.74 1.75
N VAL A 192 15.85 -0.42 2.24
CA VAL A 192 16.56 -1.70 2.05
C VAL A 192 15.62 -2.62 1.28
N VAL A 193 15.98 -2.98 0.06
CA VAL A 193 15.09 -3.66 -0.87
C VAL A 193 15.46 -5.13 -0.99
N LEU A 194 14.59 -5.98 -0.46
CA LEU A 194 14.76 -7.43 -0.52
C LEU A 194 14.14 -8.00 -1.78
N ASN A 195 14.97 -8.51 -2.69
CA ASN A 195 14.53 -9.12 -3.93
C ASN A 195 14.65 -10.65 -3.89
N LEU A 196 13.51 -11.34 -3.93
CA LEU A 196 13.41 -12.80 -3.97
C LEU A 196 12.94 -13.33 -5.33
N ILE A 197 13.11 -12.55 -6.40
CA ILE A 197 12.75 -12.98 -7.75
C ILE A 197 13.59 -14.18 -8.18
N ASN A 198 12.99 -15.08 -8.98
CA ASN A 198 13.73 -16.21 -9.52
C ASN A 198 14.80 -15.73 -10.52
N GLN A 199 16.06 -15.97 -10.18
CA GLN A 199 17.22 -15.65 -11.02
C GLN A 199 17.35 -16.57 -12.25
N LYS A 200 16.49 -17.60 -12.36
CA LYS A 200 16.41 -18.52 -13.50
C LYS A 200 15.05 -18.45 -14.18
N GLY A 201 15.02 -18.83 -15.46
CA GLY A 201 13.78 -18.96 -16.22
C GLY A 201 13.16 -17.63 -16.67
N SER A 202 11.83 -17.57 -16.65
CA SER A 202 11.05 -16.47 -17.26
C SER A 202 11.16 -15.13 -16.54
N GLU A 203 11.55 -15.13 -15.27
CA GLU A 203 11.66 -13.94 -14.41
C GLU A 203 13.04 -13.30 -14.43
N LYS A 204 14.07 -14.01 -14.90
CA LYS A 204 15.45 -13.50 -14.99
C LYS A 204 15.58 -12.12 -15.67
N PRO A 205 14.89 -11.82 -16.79
CA PRO A 205 14.99 -10.48 -17.39
C PRO A 205 14.49 -9.37 -16.47
N LEU A 206 13.50 -9.66 -15.62
CA LEU A 206 12.93 -8.70 -14.67
C LEU A 206 13.86 -8.47 -13.47
N GLU A 207 14.61 -9.50 -13.09
CA GLU A 207 15.66 -9.40 -12.09
C GLU A 207 16.81 -8.51 -12.57
N VAL A 208 17.32 -8.78 -13.77
CA VAL A 208 18.45 -8.03 -14.36
C VAL A 208 18.12 -6.55 -14.53
N ILE A 209 16.90 -6.22 -14.99
CA ILE A 209 16.52 -4.80 -15.11
C ILE A 209 16.39 -4.15 -13.74
N PHE A 210 15.86 -4.87 -12.75
CA PHE A 210 15.68 -4.33 -11.41
C PHE A 210 17.04 -4.04 -10.74
N ASP A 211 17.97 -4.99 -10.82
CA ASP A 211 19.34 -4.85 -10.33
C ASP A 211 20.08 -3.69 -11.01
N LYS A 212 19.94 -3.56 -12.34
CA LYS A 212 20.47 -2.43 -13.10
C LYS A 212 19.91 -1.09 -12.61
N MET A 213 18.61 -1.01 -12.32
CA MET A 213 17.99 0.24 -11.85
C MET A 213 18.49 0.63 -10.46
N VAL A 214 18.53 -0.33 -9.51
CA VAL A 214 19.09 -0.11 -8.16
C VAL A 214 20.53 0.37 -8.24
N THR A 215 21.37 -0.28 -9.05
CA THR A 215 22.78 0.09 -9.21
C THR A 215 22.95 1.46 -9.86
N SER A 216 22.10 1.79 -10.85
CA SER A 216 22.18 3.07 -11.57
C SER A 216 21.83 4.29 -10.73
N LEU A 217 20.93 4.13 -9.75
CA LEU A 217 20.47 5.25 -8.94
C LEU A 217 21.47 5.67 -7.86
N GLY A 218 22.41 4.81 -7.47
CA GLY A 218 23.67 5.15 -6.80
C GLY A 218 23.59 5.97 -5.50
N ASN A 219 22.40 6.37 -5.06
CA ASN A 219 22.18 7.19 -3.88
C ASN A 219 22.18 6.24 -2.68
N GLY A 220 23.05 6.46 -1.70
CA GLY A 220 23.19 5.63 -0.49
C GLY A 220 21.91 5.47 0.37
N MET A 221 20.81 6.05 -0.09
CA MET A 221 19.44 5.90 0.40
C MET A 221 18.77 4.58 0.00
N ILE A 222 19.25 3.88 -1.03
CA ILE A 222 18.71 2.58 -1.47
C ILE A 222 19.82 1.54 -1.36
N LYS A 223 19.54 0.42 -0.70
CA LYS A 223 20.44 -0.74 -0.59
C LYS A 223 19.73 -2.02 -0.96
#